data_AF-A0A254S2N8-F1
#
_entry.id   AF-A0A254S2N8-F1
#
_cell.length_a   1.000
_cell.length_b   1.000
_cell.length_c   1.000
_cell.angle_alpha   90.00
_cell.angle_beta   90.00
_cell.angle_gamma   90.00
#
_symmetry.space_group_name_H-M   'P 1'
#
loop_
_entity.id
_entity.type
_entity.pdbx_description
1 polymer ?
#
loop_
_entity_poly.entity_id
_entity_poly.type
_entity_poly.pdbx_seq_one_letter_code
_entity_poly.pdbx_strand_id
1 'polypeptide(L)'
;MITWQNALSDDGSLKNISEVTDAYRKVHCFTCFGCNNGLTAVLGKQRERHFRHTPGCICNPETYLHQVGKKMFVDLFELAKKINKRLLVDFLQTKICVNPDCPLGKDHCVENVGEYEEFELFPHFNHYEVEKYDPDTGLTPDILLTNDDGEKVYIEIFVNHPSSEEKIKSNIPIVEISLSEEADLKCLKPELNDGDIKIDNTFTECFNIPNSKKLAEKPICLKSLDKARQHFLDYFRYYQQNEQSVELVYSCTKICESKNCPHLEKGRCVKPTGFDRFDLAEMFNTFIKEDKAENFSQDLIITNGKKAKIRFQFGLRLSETCEYGDDGRVVQYAINLDSDTYPWQECSVVQEGSKVRFLNFEKKNELDCKRQFFNAIVVYKNGRCMPLSEHRITDIKKKILEQKQAIVEYILIPTSRLEQELGFPTYKDQFKAAISVFKLKKQDVRNCFLCKYSGDNSYSWDDDSKPIFCKTFRFPCSSGQAVGCERYRIKYDAVQEHLNNEGLKRLLFECLETYRIK
;
A
#
# COMPACT_ATOMS: atom_id res chain seq x y z
N MET A 1 -4.86 37.21 -45.64
CA MET A 1 -5.84 36.70 -46.61
C MET A 1 -6.03 35.23 -46.30
N ILE A 2 -7.28 34.77 -46.20
CA ILE A 2 -7.61 33.39 -45.86
C ILE A 2 -7.43 32.52 -47.11
N THR A 3 -6.66 31.43 -46.98
CA THR A 3 -6.35 30.49 -48.05
C THR A 3 -6.57 29.07 -47.58
N TRP A 4 -7.12 28.24 -48.45
CA TRP A 4 -7.50 26.86 -48.16
C TRP A 4 -6.96 25.89 -49.21
N GLN A 5 -6.79 24.62 -48.86
CA GLN A 5 -6.41 23.58 -49.83
C GLN A 5 -7.59 22.90 -50.50
N ASN A 6 -8.79 22.92 -49.89
CA ASN A 6 -9.97 22.26 -50.42
C ASN A 6 -11.11 23.26 -50.68
N ALA A 7 -11.94 22.96 -51.67
CA ALA A 7 -13.13 23.74 -52.01
C ALA A 7 -14.23 22.86 -52.59
N LEU A 8 -15.48 23.32 -52.50
CA LEU A 8 -16.62 22.70 -53.16
C LEU A 8 -16.72 23.26 -54.57
N SER A 9 -16.66 22.37 -55.56
CA SER A 9 -16.90 22.74 -56.96
C SER A 9 -18.40 22.82 -57.24
N ASP A 10 -18.80 23.56 -58.28
CA ASP A 10 -20.19 23.69 -58.71
C ASP A 10 -20.82 22.37 -59.20
N ASP A 11 -20.01 21.37 -59.54
CA ASP A 11 -20.44 19.99 -59.83
C ASP A 11 -20.74 19.16 -58.57
N GLY A 12 -20.61 19.77 -57.38
CA GLY A 12 -20.86 19.14 -56.08
C GLY A 12 -19.69 18.31 -55.55
N SER A 13 -18.59 18.21 -56.29
CA SER A 13 -17.40 17.46 -55.85
C SER A 13 -16.49 18.31 -54.96
N LEU A 14 -15.91 17.66 -53.95
CA LEU A 14 -14.80 18.23 -53.19
C LEU A 14 -13.55 18.20 -54.06
N LYS A 15 -12.86 19.34 -54.17
CA LYS A 15 -11.60 19.46 -54.91
C LYS A 15 -10.48 19.88 -54.00
N ASN A 16 -9.43 19.06 -53.94
CA ASN A 16 -8.14 19.52 -53.46
C ASN A 16 -7.47 20.36 -54.54
N ILE A 17 -6.82 21.45 -54.17
CA ILE A 17 -6.19 22.36 -55.12
C ILE A 17 -5.11 21.68 -55.97
N SER A 18 -4.49 20.61 -55.47
CA SER A 18 -3.52 19.82 -56.23
C SER A 18 -4.12 19.17 -57.49
N GLU A 19 -5.41 18.84 -57.45
CA GLU A 19 -6.16 18.19 -58.54
C GLU A 19 -6.70 19.20 -59.57
N VAL A 20 -6.79 20.48 -59.21
CA VAL A 20 -7.41 21.50 -60.08
C VAL A 20 -6.47 21.94 -61.19
N THR A 21 -6.81 21.62 -62.44
CA THR A 21 -6.04 22.05 -63.62
C THR A 21 -6.46 23.45 -64.11
N ASP A 22 -5.62 24.07 -64.95
CA ASP A 22 -5.96 25.36 -65.59
C ASP A 22 -7.21 25.26 -66.48
N ALA A 23 -7.41 24.13 -67.15
CA ALA A 23 -8.59 23.87 -67.95
C ALA A 23 -9.85 23.74 -67.06
N TYR A 24 -9.76 23.01 -65.95
CA TYR A 24 -10.87 22.80 -65.04
C TYR A 24 -11.33 24.12 -64.37
N ARG A 25 -10.39 24.92 -63.84
CA ARG A 25 -10.75 26.19 -63.17
C ARG A 25 -11.38 27.26 -64.08
N LYS A 26 -11.31 27.09 -65.41
CA LYS A 26 -11.90 28.03 -66.38
C LYS A 26 -13.38 27.79 -66.60
N VAL A 27 -13.86 26.57 -66.31
CA VAL A 27 -15.24 26.15 -66.58
C VAL A 27 -16.02 25.79 -65.32
N HIS A 28 -15.34 25.72 -64.15
CA HIS A 28 -15.95 25.45 -62.85
C HIS A 28 -15.73 26.59 -61.87
N CYS A 29 -16.73 26.83 -61.03
CA CYS A 29 -16.66 27.74 -59.89
C CYS A 29 -16.37 26.98 -58.60
N PHE A 30 -15.71 27.65 -57.65
CA PHE A 30 -15.38 27.08 -56.35
C PHE A 30 -16.03 27.88 -55.24
N THR A 31 -16.53 27.21 -54.22
CA THR A 31 -17.12 27.79 -53.03
C THR A 31 -16.46 27.25 -51.77
N CYS A 32 -16.39 28.08 -50.74
CA CYS A 32 -15.83 27.69 -49.46
C CYS A 32 -16.83 26.88 -48.63
N PHE A 33 -16.43 25.72 -48.12
CA PHE A 33 -17.25 24.91 -47.21
C PHE A 33 -17.66 25.62 -45.91
N GLY A 34 -16.88 26.60 -45.44
CA GLY A 34 -17.15 27.29 -44.18
C GLY A 34 -18.10 28.48 -44.29
N CYS A 35 -18.01 29.27 -45.37
CA CYS A 35 -18.78 30.51 -45.52
C CYS A 35 -19.62 30.60 -46.80
N ASN A 36 -19.58 29.58 -47.65
CA ASN A 36 -20.26 29.49 -48.94
C ASN A 36 -19.92 30.60 -49.96
N ASN A 37 -18.95 31.47 -49.66
CA ASN A 37 -18.49 32.49 -50.59
C ASN A 37 -17.61 31.89 -51.71
N GLY A 38 -17.58 32.57 -52.85
CA GLY A 38 -16.76 32.20 -53.99
C GLY A 38 -15.25 32.24 -53.69
N LEU A 39 -14.53 31.25 -54.22
CA LEU A 39 -13.08 31.08 -54.08
C LEU A 39 -12.38 31.19 -55.43
N THR A 40 -11.18 31.77 -55.44
CA THR A 40 -10.30 31.78 -56.60
C THR A 40 -9.24 30.68 -56.48
N ALA A 41 -9.17 29.77 -57.46
CA ALA A 41 -8.11 28.75 -57.53
C ALA A 41 -6.76 29.37 -58.01
N VAL A 42 -5.81 29.50 -57.09
CA VAL A 42 -4.47 30.05 -57.34
C VAL A 42 -3.53 28.90 -57.70
N LEU A 43 -3.25 28.75 -59.01
CA LEU A 43 -2.37 27.72 -59.56
C LEU A 43 -0.94 28.24 -59.78
N GLY A 44 -0.27 28.62 -58.69
CA GLY A 44 1.09 29.15 -58.75
C GLY A 44 2.11 28.14 -59.28
N LYS A 45 3.10 28.61 -60.04
CA LYS A 45 4.28 27.80 -60.46
C LYS A 45 5.42 27.82 -59.42
N GLN A 46 5.52 28.87 -58.62
CA GLN A 46 6.53 29.05 -57.57
C GLN A 46 5.93 29.17 -56.16
N ARG A 47 4.71 29.69 -56.03
CA ARG A 47 3.98 29.76 -54.75
C ARG A 47 3.07 28.54 -54.61
N GLU A 48 2.87 28.10 -53.38
CA GLU A 48 1.95 27.01 -53.06
C GLU A 48 0.57 27.25 -53.65
N ARG A 49 0.02 26.19 -54.24
CA ARG A 49 -1.31 26.21 -54.83
C ARG A 49 -2.33 26.25 -53.69
N HIS A 50 -3.31 27.14 -53.77
CA HIS A 50 -4.39 27.25 -52.78
C HIS A 50 -5.66 27.84 -53.41
N PHE A 51 -6.79 27.66 -52.74
CA PHE A 51 -7.98 28.45 -52.95
C PHE A 51 -7.92 29.71 -52.08
N ARG A 52 -8.32 30.84 -52.66
CA ARG A 52 -8.22 32.15 -51.99
C ARG A 52 -9.57 32.84 -51.94
N HIS A 53 -9.91 33.36 -50.77
CA HIS A 53 -11.05 34.25 -50.58
C HIS A 53 -10.82 35.63 -51.18
N THR A 54 -11.91 36.29 -51.56
CA THR A 54 -11.92 37.73 -51.84
C THR A 54 -11.46 38.51 -50.59
N PRO A 55 -10.67 39.59 -50.74
CA PRO A 55 -10.27 40.43 -49.61
C PRO A 55 -11.47 40.90 -48.78
N GLY A 56 -11.36 40.85 -47.46
CA GLY A 56 -12.42 41.25 -46.53
C GLY A 56 -13.44 40.15 -46.17
N CYS A 57 -13.34 38.96 -46.75
CA CYS A 57 -14.18 37.83 -46.35
C CYS A 57 -13.89 37.38 -44.91
N ILE A 58 -14.95 37.19 -44.13
CA ILE A 58 -14.91 36.59 -42.80
C ILE A 58 -15.29 35.12 -42.96
N CYS A 59 -14.37 34.21 -42.65
CA CYS A 59 -14.59 32.76 -42.72
C CYS A 59 -14.04 32.14 -41.44
N ASN A 60 -14.83 31.28 -40.80
CA ASN A 60 -14.39 30.53 -39.63
C ASN A 60 -13.61 29.28 -40.08
N PRO A 61 -12.32 29.13 -39.70
CA PRO A 61 -11.53 27.92 -39.98
C PRO A 61 -12.18 26.65 -39.45
N GLU A 62 -12.83 26.72 -38.28
CA GLU A 62 -13.48 25.58 -37.64
C GLU A 62 -14.63 25.05 -38.50
N THR A 63 -15.56 25.93 -38.88
CA THR A 63 -16.69 25.56 -39.74
C THR A 63 -16.22 25.03 -41.08
N TYR A 64 -15.16 25.63 -41.65
CA TYR A 64 -14.56 25.12 -42.89
C TYR A 64 -14.02 23.69 -42.71
N LEU A 65 -13.20 23.44 -41.69
CA LEU A 65 -12.57 22.14 -41.47
C LEU A 65 -13.61 21.07 -41.11
N HIS A 66 -14.60 21.42 -40.29
CA HIS A 66 -15.72 20.55 -39.91
C HIS A 66 -16.49 20.04 -41.12
N GLN A 67 -16.89 20.97 -42.01
CA GLN A 67 -17.66 20.62 -43.22
C GLN A 67 -16.83 19.88 -44.27
N VAL A 68 -15.54 20.22 -44.42
CA VAL A 68 -14.61 19.45 -45.28
C VAL A 68 -14.44 18.03 -44.76
N GLY A 69 -14.24 17.85 -43.45
CA GLY A 69 -14.12 16.54 -42.80
C GLY A 69 -15.36 15.66 -43.03
N LYS A 70 -16.57 16.20 -42.82
CA LYS A 70 -17.82 15.47 -43.09
C LYS A 70 -17.89 15.00 -44.54
N LYS A 71 -17.61 15.91 -45.48
CA LYS A 71 -17.66 15.58 -46.91
C LYS A 71 -16.64 14.51 -47.31
N MET A 72 -15.41 14.61 -46.79
CA MET A 72 -14.37 13.61 -47.05
C MET A 72 -14.72 12.23 -46.50
N PHE A 73 -15.31 12.15 -45.30
CA PHE A 73 -15.78 10.87 -44.76
C PHE A 73 -16.88 10.26 -45.63
N VAL A 74 -17.88 11.04 -46.06
CA VAL A 74 -18.94 10.56 -46.96
C VAL A 74 -18.36 10.04 -48.27
N ASP A 75 -17.42 10.78 -48.87
CA ASP A 75 -16.75 10.36 -50.10
C ASP A 75 -15.94 9.06 -49.90
N LEU A 76 -15.31 8.90 -48.72
CA LEU A 76 -14.58 7.68 -48.34
C LEU A 76 -15.52 6.48 -48.18
N PHE A 77 -16.66 6.66 -47.52
CA PHE A 77 -17.68 5.62 -47.31
C PHE A 77 -18.31 5.18 -48.64
N GLU A 78 -18.66 6.13 -49.51
CA GLU A 78 -19.19 5.83 -50.84
C GLU A 78 -18.16 5.19 -51.76
N LEU A 79 -16.88 5.58 -51.64
CA LEU A 79 -15.81 4.88 -52.34
C LEU A 79 -15.72 3.42 -51.87
N ALA A 80 -15.67 3.17 -50.55
CA ALA A 80 -15.62 1.84 -49.96
C ALA A 80 -16.75 0.94 -50.48
N LYS A 81 -17.99 1.46 -50.53
CA LYS A 81 -19.16 0.82 -51.15
C LYS A 81 -18.94 0.52 -52.64
N LYS A 82 -18.50 1.52 -53.40
CA LYS A 82 -18.30 1.40 -54.85
C LYS A 82 -17.26 0.36 -55.23
N ILE A 83 -16.15 0.30 -54.50
CA ILE A 83 -15.06 -0.66 -54.76
C ILE A 83 -15.23 -1.97 -53.97
N ASN A 84 -16.31 -2.08 -53.18
CA ASN A 84 -16.63 -3.21 -52.31
C ASN A 84 -15.44 -3.63 -51.41
N LYS A 85 -14.85 -2.64 -50.71
CA LYS A 85 -13.76 -2.84 -49.76
C LYS A 85 -14.20 -2.41 -48.36
N ARG A 86 -13.68 -3.10 -47.33
CA ARG A 86 -14.05 -2.80 -45.94
C ARG A 86 -13.56 -1.41 -45.57
N LEU A 87 -14.36 -0.68 -44.80
CA LEU A 87 -13.96 0.56 -44.14
C LEU A 87 -13.87 0.29 -42.65
N LEU A 88 -12.67 0.44 -42.10
CA LEU A 88 -12.35 0.08 -40.72
C LEU A 88 -11.84 1.29 -39.95
N VAL A 89 -12.09 1.31 -38.65
CA VAL A 89 -11.45 2.20 -37.69
C VAL A 89 -10.90 1.36 -36.54
N ASP A 90 -9.66 1.62 -36.14
CA ASP A 90 -9.10 0.94 -34.98
C ASP A 90 -9.51 1.69 -33.70
N PHE A 91 -9.91 0.96 -32.66
CA PHE A 91 -10.22 1.54 -31.35
C PHE A 91 -9.44 0.85 -30.24
N LEU A 92 -9.05 1.63 -29.24
CA LEU A 92 -8.32 1.11 -28.09
C LEU A 92 -9.28 0.39 -27.13
N GLN A 93 -9.05 -0.90 -26.88
CA GLN A 93 -9.83 -1.60 -25.86
C GLN A 93 -9.36 -1.26 -24.44
N THR A 94 -10.28 -0.86 -23.57
CA THR A 94 -9.99 -0.70 -22.15
C THR A 94 -9.97 -2.06 -21.44
N LYS A 95 -8.81 -2.46 -20.93
CA LYS A 95 -8.68 -3.59 -20.00
C LYS A 95 -9.19 -3.18 -18.62
N ILE A 96 -9.82 -4.09 -17.88
CA ILE A 96 -10.22 -3.82 -16.48
C ILE A 96 -9.69 -4.90 -15.55
N CYS A 97 -9.41 -4.49 -14.32
CA CYS A 97 -9.10 -5.45 -13.27
C CYS A 97 -10.36 -6.22 -12.85
N VAL A 98 -10.29 -7.56 -12.95
CA VAL A 98 -11.37 -8.46 -12.50
C VAL A 98 -11.32 -8.81 -11.02
N ASN A 99 -10.27 -8.38 -10.29
CA ASN A 99 -10.18 -8.61 -8.86
C ASN A 99 -11.14 -7.64 -8.13
N PRO A 100 -12.21 -8.11 -7.46
CA PRO A 100 -13.18 -7.25 -6.77
C PRO A 100 -12.52 -6.43 -5.65
N ASP A 101 -11.52 -7.01 -4.98
CA ASP A 101 -10.78 -6.38 -3.88
C ASP A 101 -9.45 -5.78 -4.37
N CYS A 102 -9.44 -5.27 -5.61
CA CYS A 102 -8.23 -4.73 -6.20
C CYS A 102 -7.65 -3.57 -5.37
N PRO A 103 -6.45 -3.72 -4.82
CA PRO A 103 -5.90 -2.77 -3.86
C PRO A 103 -5.08 -1.66 -4.52
N LEU A 104 -4.76 -1.79 -5.81
CA LEU A 104 -4.25 -0.69 -6.65
C LEU A 104 -5.40 0.21 -7.12
N GLY A 105 -6.66 -0.23 -7.03
CA GLY A 105 -7.79 0.38 -7.70
C GLY A 105 -7.99 -0.20 -9.10
N LYS A 106 -9.25 -0.30 -9.55
CA LYS A 106 -9.61 -0.96 -10.81
C LYS A 106 -8.90 -0.34 -12.03
N ASP A 107 -8.65 0.97 -11.97
CA ASP A 107 -8.07 1.74 -13.07
C ASP A 107 -6.54 1.79 -13.05
N HIS A 108 -5.88 1.42 -11.94
CA HIS A 108 -4.41 1.41 -11.81
C HIS A 108 -3.81 0.00 -11.86
N CYS A 109 -4.65 -1.03 -11.72
CA CYS A 109 -4.19 -2.42 -11.72
C CYS A 109 -4.03 -3.03 -13.12
N VAL A 110 -4.43 -2.27 -14.12
CA VAL A 110 -4.19 -2.49 -15.54
C VAL A 110 -3.28 -1.35 -16.01
N GLU A 111 -2.19 -1.69 -16.68
CA GLU A 111 -1.58 -0.74 -17.59
C GLU A 111 -2.68 -0.40 -18.61
N ASN A 112 -3.01 0.89 -18.80
CA ASN A 112 -3.97 1.35 -19.82
C ASN A 112 -3.43 1.15 -21.25
N VAL A 113 -2.81 0.00 -21.51
CA VAL A 113 -2.28 -0.43 -22.80
C VAL A 113 -3.25 -1.50 -23.29
N GLY A 114 -4.36 -1.01 -23.81
CA GLY A 114 -5.27 -1.81 -24.63
C GLY A 114 -4.55 -2.32 -25.88
N GLU A 115 -5.06 -3.41 -26.44
CA GLU A 115 -4.79 -3.71 -27.85
C GLU A 115 -5.79 -2.91 -28.70
N TYR A 116 -5.37 -2.51 -29.89
CA TYR A 116 -6.27 -1.94 -30.88
C TYR A 116 -7.09 -3.07 -31.50
N GLU A 117 -8.41 -2.92 -31.54
CA GLU A 117 -9.30 -3.78 -32.32
C GLU A 117 -9.90 -3.01 -33.49
N GLU A 118 -10.23 -3.73 -34.56
CA GLU A 118 -10.87 -3.16 -35.74
C GLU A 118 -12.40 -3.09 -35.52
N PHE A 119 -12.96 -1.89 -35.66
CA PHE A 119 -14.40 -1.68 -35.76
C PHE A 119 -14.77 -1.47 -37.23
N GLU A 120 -15.64 -2.33 -37.76
CA GLU A 120 -16.04 -2.31 -39.16
C GLU A 120 -17.20 -1.36 -39.38
N LEU A 121 -16.97 -0.28 -40.14
CA LEU A 121 -18.01 0.66 -40.53
C LEU A 121 -18.75 0.17 -41.78
N PHE A 122 -18.01 -0.31 -42.79
CA PHE A 122 -18.57 -0.96 -43.96
C PHE A 122 -17.88 -2.32 -44.16
N PRO A 123 -18.62 -3.41 -44.48
CA PRO A 123 -20.03 -3.47 -44.85
C PRO A 123 -21.06 -3.51 -43.71
N HIS A 124 -20.64 -3.50 -42.44
CA HIS A 124 -21.56 -3.62 -41.31
C HIS A 124 -22.69 -2.58 -41.32
N PHE A 125 -22.38 -1.30 -41.60
CA PHE A 125 -23.36 -0.27 -41.94
C PHE A 125 -23.34 -0.02 -43.46
N ASN A 126 -24.51 0.15 -44.05
CA ASN A 126 -24.68 0.26 -45.50
C ASN A 126 -25.41 1.54 -45.95
N HIS A 127 -26.08 2.23 -45.02
CA HIS A 127 -26.74 3.52 -45.23
C HIS A 127 -26.08 4.63 -44.41
N TYR A 128 -26.10 5.86 -44.93
CA TYR A 128 -25.63 7.04 -44.21
C TYR A 128 -26.58 8.23 -44.41
N GLU A 129 -26.67 9.10 -43.40
CA GLU A 129 -27.43 10.35 -43.45
C GLU A 129 -26.65 11.45 -42.73
N VAL A 130 -26.46 12.60 -43.38
CA VAL A 130 -25.67 13.73 -42.86
C VAL A 130 -26.57 14.69 -42.10
N GLU A 131 -26.17 15.09 -40.89
CA GLU A 131 -26.88 16.04 -40.01
C GLU A 131 -28.37 15.71 -39.81
N LYS A 132 -28.72 14.42 -39.80
CA LYS A 132 -30.11 13.99 -39.60
C LYS A 132 -30.41 13.79 -38.12
N TYR A 133 -31.53 14.36 -37.67
CA TYR A 133 -32.08 14.13 -36.34
C TYR A 133 -32.42 12.64 -36.13
N ASP A 134 -31.84 12.05 -35.10
CA ASP A 134 -32.14 10.70 -34.64
C ASP A 134 -33.31 10.74 -33.64
N PRO A 135 -34.51 10.26 -34.03
CA PRO A 135 -35.68 10.32 -33.16
C PRO A 135 -35.59 9.42 -31.94
N ASP A 136 -34.72 8.40 -31.94
CA ASP A 136 -34.63 7.44 -30.84
C ASP A 136 -33.83 8.00 -29.65
N THR A 137 -32.85 8.87 -29.92
CA THR A 137 -32.00 9.50 -28.90
C THR A 137 -32.31 10.98 -28.69
N GLY A 138 -32.97 11.63 -29.64
CA GLY A 138 -33.19 13.07 -29.64
C GLY A 138 -31.96 13.89 -30.05
N LEU A 139 -30.95 13.26 -30.65
CA LEU A 139 -29.66 13.85 -30.99
C LEU A 139 -29.51 14.05 -32.50
N THR A 140 -28.57 14.91 -32.90
CA THR A 140 -28.19 15.07 -34.32
C THR A 140 -26.69 14.85 -34.44
N PRO A 141 -26.25 13.68 -34.95
CA PRO A 141 -24.85 13.44 -35.26
C PRO A 141 -24.44 14.18 -36.54
N ASP A 142 -23.13 14.36 -36.73
CA ASP A 142 -22.63 14.89 -38.00
C ASP A 142 -22.95 13.94 -39.16
N ILE A 143 -22.73 12.64 -38.95
CA ILE A 143 -23.13 11.60 -39.89
C ILE A 143 -23.67 10.41 -39.10
N LEU A 144 -24.90 10.01 -39.42
CA LEU A 144 -25.54 8.80 -38.91
C LEU A 144 -25.31 7.68 -39.91
N LEU A 145 -24.67 6.58 -39.50
CA LEU A 145 -24.67 5.34 -40.27
C LEU A 145 -25.67 4.35 -39.68
N THR A 146 -26.37 3.63 -40.55
CA THR A 146 -27.31 2.58 -40.15
C THR A 146 -27.16 1.34 -41.02
N ASN A 147 -27.59 0.20 -40.49
CA ASN A 147 -27.75 -1.04 -41.24
C ASN A 147 -29.22 -1.47 -41.35
N ASP A 148 -29.48 -2.54 -42.09
CA ASP A 148 -30.84 -3.03 -42.34
C ASP A 148 -31.50 -3.62 -41.08
N ASP A 149 -30.71 -3.98 -40.06
CA ASP A 149 -31.18 -4.44 -38.75
C ASP A 149 -31.52 -3.28 -37.79
N GLY A 150 -31.29 -2.03 -38.22
CA GLY A 150 -31.56 -0.82 -37.45
C GLY A 150 -30.47 -0.46 -36.44
N GLU A 151 -29.32 -1.13 -36.47
CA GLU A 151 -28.15 -0.72 -35.68
C GLU A 151 -27.58 0.59 -36.21
N LYS A 152 -26.97 1.37 -35.32
CA LYS A 152 -26.53 2.73 -35.60
C LYS A 152 -25.11 2.97 -35.09
N VAL A 153 -24.37 3.85 -35.77
CA VAL A 153 -23.16 4.50 -35.27
C VAL A 153 -23.17 5.97 -35.66
N TYR A 154 -22.71 6.82 -34.74
CA TYR A 154 -22.49 8.23 -35.01
C TYR A 154 -21.04 8.46 -35.42
N ILE A 155 -20.83 9.19 -36.50
CA ILE A 155 -19.52 9.72 -36.85
C ILE A 155 -19.56 11.22 -36.55
N GLU A 156 -18.61 11.68 -35.75
CA GLU A 156 -18.52 13.07 -35.29
C GLU A 156 -17.19 13.65 -35.76
N ILE A 157 -17.21 14.84 -36.36
CA ILE A 157 -16.00 15.56 -36.72
C ILE A 157 -15.70 16.57 -35.61
N PHE A 158 -14.61 16.36 -34.89
CA PHE A 158 -14.19 17.22 -33.79
C PHE A 158 -13.13 18.21 -34.28
N VAL A 159 -13.40 19.51 -34.18
CA VAL A 159 -12.39 20.56 -34.43
C VAL A 159 -12.04 21.31 -33.14
N ASN A 160 -13.03 22.00 -32.54
CA ASN A 160 -12.85 22.70 -31.25
C ASN A 160 -13.75 22.17 -30.14
N HIS A 161 -14.83 21.46 -30.48
CA HIS A 161 -15.78 20.92 -29.51
C HIS A 161 -15.88 19.39 -29.64
N PRO A 162 -15.44 18.62 -28.62
CA PRO A 162 -15.59 17.18 -28.64
C PRO A 162 -17.06 16.79 -28.46
N SER A 163 -17.35 15.50 -28.62
CA SER A 163 -18.67 14.92 -28.44
C SER A 163 -19.24 15.30 -27.08
N SER A 164 -20.44 15.87 -27.10
CA SER A 164 -21.13 16.26 -25.87
C SER A 164 -21.34 15.06 -24.93
N GLU A 165 -21.37 15.31 -23.63
CA GLU A 165 -21.67 14.25 -22.64
C GLU A 165 -23.02 13.55 -22.91
N GLU A 166 -23.99 14.27 -23.48
CA GLU A 166 -25.31 13.72 -23.83
C GLU A 166 -25.18 12.65 -24.93
N LYS A 167 -24.38 12.92 -25.97
CA LYS A 167 -24.04 11.93 -27.02
C LYS A 167 -23.36 10.71 -26.42
N ILE A 168 -22.32 10.91 -25.59
CA ILE A 168 -21.57 9.80 -24.98
C ILE A 168 -22.47 8.94 -24.07
N LYS A 169 -23.40 9.56 -23.31
CA LYS A 169 -24.32 8.84 -22.42
C LYS A 169 -25.49 8.15 -23.15
N SER A 170 -25.66 8.36 -24.45
CA SER A 170 -26.72 7.73 -25.24
C SER A 170 -26.54 6.21 -25.43
N ASN A 171 -25.35 5.67 -25.14
CA ASN A 171 -24.93 4.30 -25.44
C ASN A 171 -24.95 3.94 -26.94
N ILE A 172 -25.17 4.89 -27.84
CA ILE A 172 -24.94 4.68 -29.27
C ILE A 172 -23.43 4.68 -29.52
N PRO A 173 -22.89 3.76 -30.35
CA PRO A 173 -21.51 3.77 -30.80
C PRO A 173 -21.15 5.10 -31.47
N ILE A 174 -20.01 5.69 -31.12
CA ILE A 174 -19.51 6.94 -31.68
C ILE A 174 -18.08 6.76 -32.15
N VAL A 175 -17.79 7.21 -33.36
CA VAL A 175 -16.43 7.41 -33.88
C VAL A 175 -16.22 8.90 -34.05
N GLU A 176 -15.44 9.50 -33.16
CA GLU A 176 -15.07 10.90 -33.19
C GLU A 176 -13.72 11.06 -33.91
N ILE A 177 -13.68 11.91 -34.94
CA ILE A 177 -12.49 12.17 -35.75
C ILE A 177 -12.00 13.59 -35.48
N SER A 178 -10.85 13.71 -34.82
CA SER A 178 -10.24 14.97 -34.42
C SER A 178 -9.43 15.58 -35.56
N LEU A 179 -9.74 16.84 -35.90
CA LEU A 179 -9.10 17.61 -36.95
C LEU A 179 -8.74 19.00 -36.41
N SER A 180 -7.45 19.29 -36.26
CA SER A 180 -6.95 20.57 -35.77
C SER A 180 -6.50 21.51 -36.89
N GLU A 181 -6.03 20.95 -38.01
CA GLU A 181 -5.56 21.69 -39.19
C GLU A 181 -5.86 20.96 -40.51
N GLU A 182 -5.69 21.63 -41.66
CA GLU A 182 -5.95 21.00 -42.98
C GLU A 182 -5.06 19.78 -43.27
N ALA A 183 -3.90 19.68 -42.64
CA ALA A 183 -3.01 18.52 -42.81
C ALA A 183 -3.62 17.24 -42.22
N ASP A 184 -4.48 17.35 -41.20
CA ASP A 184 -5.11 16.22 -40.51
C ASP A 184 -6.12 15.50 -41.41
N LEU A 185 -6.70 16.19 -42.39
CA LEU A 185 -7.62 15.62 -43.39
C LEU A 185 -7.03 14.44 -44.18
N LYS A 186 -5.70 14.24 -44.11
CA LYS A 186 -5.04 13.04 -44.64
C LYS A 186 -5.61 11.74 -44.04
N CYS A 187 -6.12 11.75 -42.80
CA CYS A 187 -6.69 10.56 -42.15
C CYS A 187 -7.96 10.03 -42.83
N LEU A 188 -8.61 10.87 -43.64
CA LEU A 188 -9.80 10.55 -44.43
C LEU A 188 -9.49 10.33 -45.92
N LYS A 189 -8.21 10.32 -46.31
CA LYS A 189 -7.84 9.99 -47.69
C LYS A 189 -7.93 8.47 -47.88
N PRO A 190 -8.41 8.02 -49.06
CA PRO A 190 -8.47 6.60 -49.35
C PRO A 190 -7.08 6.04 -49.58
N GLU A 191 -6.49 5.47 -48.54
CA GLU A 191 -5.28 4.65 -48.62
C GLU A 191 -5.67 3.18 -48.38
N LEU A 192 -5.22 2.31 -49.29
CA LEU A 192 -5.45 0.86 -49.17
C LEU A 192 -4.32 0.25 -48.34
N ASN A 193 -4.66 -0.24 -47.15
CA ASN A 193 -3.75 -0.97 -46.26
C ASN A 193 -4.19 -2.43 -46.24
N ASP A 194 -3.33 -3.33 -46.71
CA ASP A 194 -3.63 -4.77 -46.85
C ASP A 194 -4.93 -5.08 -47.62
N GLY A 195 -5.33 -4.16 -48.50
CA GLY A 195 -6.50 -4.30 -49.36
C GLY A 195 -7.81 -3.80 -48.77
N ASP A 196 -7.82 -3.28 -47.54
CA ASP A 196 -8.95 -2.60 -46.90
C ASP A 196 -8.68 -1.09 -46.76
N ILE A 197 -9.74 -0.29 -46.54
CA ILE A 197 -9.63 1.14 -46.25
C ILE A 197 -9.63 1.29 -44.72
N LYS A 198 -8.61 1.94 -44.18
CA LYS A 198 -8.50 2.21 -42.74
C LYS A 198 -8.43 3.71 -42.47
N ILE A 199 -9.23 4.17 -41.52
CA ILE A 199 -9.09 5.53 -40.96
C ILE A 199 -7.94 5.51 -39.96
N ASP A 200 -7.03 6.48 -40.06
CA ASP A 200 -5.87 6.59 -39.18
C ASP A 200 -6.30 6.78 -37.71
N ASN A 201 -5.94 5.80 -36.88
CA ASN A 201 -6.37 5.71 -35.49
C ASN A 201 -5.78 6.81 -34.59
N THR A 202 -4.73 7.50 -35.03
CA THR A 202 -4.14 8.63 -34.29
C THR A 202 -5.06 9.85 -34.24
N PHE A 203 -6.08 9.89 -35.11
CA PHE A 203 -7.07 10.97 -35.19
C PHE A 203 -8.44 10.56 -34.66
N THR A 204 -8.62 9.33 -34.16
CA THR A 204 -9.94 8.82 -33.79
C THR A 204 -10.06 8.52 -32.32
N GLU A 205 -11.16 8.94 -31.71
CA GLU A 205 -11.61 8.50 -30.39
C GLU A 205 -12.96 7.80 -30.53
N CYS A 206 -13.11 6.64 -29.91
CA CYS A 206 -14.30 5.82 -30.06
C CYS A 206 -15.02 5.64 -28.72
N PHE A 207 -16.35 5.81 -28.72
CA PHE A 207 -17.21 5.66 -27.55
C PHE A 207 -18.25 4.57 -27.81
N ASN A 208 -18.60 3.80 -26.76
CA ASN A 208 -19.70 2.81 -26.78
C ASN A 208 -19.66 1.74 -27.91
N ILE A 209 -18.48 1.39 -28.43
CA ILE A 209 -18.37 0.40 -29.52
C ILE A 209 -18.89 -0.99 -29.08
N PRO A 210 -19.83 -1.62 -29.81
CA PRO A 210 -20.36 -2.95 -29.47
C PRO A 210 -19.23 -3.97 -29.62
N ASN A 211 -19.10 -4.89 -28.66
CA ASN A 211 -17.94 -5.78 -28.51
C ASN A 211 -16.63 -5.13 -28.07
N SER A 212 -16.64 -3.92 -27.49
CA SER A 212 -15.56 -3.52 -26.58
C SER A 212 -15.57 -4.50 -25.39
N LYS A 213 -14.96 -5.66 -25.55
CA LYS A 213 -14.84 -6.62 -24.46
C LYS A 213 -13.95 -5.94 -23.46
N LYS A 214 -14.48 -5.67 -22.28
CA LYS A 214 -13.66 -5.47 -21.10
C LYS A 214 -12.90 -6.78 -20.88
N LEU A 215 -11.75 -6.90 -21.53
CA LEU A 215 -10.97 -8.13 -21.50
C LEU A 215 -10.52 -8.36 -20.06
N ALA A 216 -10.96 -9.50 -19.53
CA ALA A 216 -10.57 -9.99 -18.22
C ALA A 216 -9.12 -10.49 -18.30
N GLU A 217 -8.16 -9.58 -18.29
CA GLU A 217 -6.77 -9.99 -18.07
C GLU A 217 -6.51 -10.31 -16.61
N LYS A 218 -5.59 -11.24 -16.38
CA LYS A 218 -5.04 -11.48 -15.06
C LYS A 218 -4.36 -10.20 -14.57
N PRO A 219 -4.95 -9.48 -13.59
CA PRO A 219 -4.47 -8.15 -13.21
C PRO A 219 -3.06 -8.20 -12.64
N ILE A 220 -2.35 -7.08 -12.68
CA ILE A 220 -0.98 -6.97 -12.16
C ILE A 220 -0.93 -7.43 -10.70
N CYS A 221 -1.94 -7.10 -9.90
CA CYS A 221 -2.01 -7.53 -8.51
C CYS A 221 -2.01 -9.06 -8.37
N LEU A 222 -2.71 -9.80 -9.24
CA LEU A 222 -2.72 -11.26 -9.21
C LEU A 222 -1.38 -11.83 -9.70
N LYS A 223 -0.82 -11.25 -10.77
CA LYS A 223 0.51 -11.66 -11.28
C LYS A 223 1.58 -11.53 -10.19
N SER A 224 1.59 -10.43 -9.45
CA SER A 224 2.55 -10.20 -8.36
C SER A 224 2.32 -11.12 -7.14
N LEU A 225 1.07 -11.43 -6.80
CA LEU A 225 0.76 -12.38 -5.73
C LEU A 225 1.18 -13.80 -6.10
N ASP A 226 1.03 -14.21 -7.36
CA ASP A 226 1.56 -15.49 -7.85
C ASP A 226 3.10 -15.54 -7.83
N LYS A 227 3.76 -14.44 -8.20
CA LYS A 227 5.23 -14.32 -8.08
C LYS A 227 5.67 -14.49 -6.63
N ALA A 228 4.99 -13.84 -5.69
CA ALA A 228 5.27 -13.96 -4.26
C ALA A 228 5.11 -15.40 -3.77
N ARG A 229 4.01 -16.07 -4.15
CA ARG A 229 3.76 -17.48 -3.81
C ARG A 229 4.87 -18.38 -4.37
N GLN A 230 5.24 -18.20 -5.63
CA GLN A 230 6.29 -18.99 -6.27
C GLN A 230 7.64 -18.77 -5.59
N HIS A 231 7.97 -17.52 -5.27
CA HIS A 231 9.20 -17.21 -4.56
C HIS A 231 9.22 -17.82 -3.15
N PHE A 232 8.09 -17.85 -2.44
CA PHE A 232 8.02 -18.53 -1.13
C PHE A 232 8.24 -20.03 -1.25
N LEU A 233 7.68 -20.68 -2.28
CA LEU A 233 7.91 -22.10 -2.56
C LEU A 233 9.38 -22.40 -2.82
N ASP A 234 10.04 -21.57 -3.64
CA ASP A 234 11.45 -21.75 -3.97
C ASP A 234 12.33 -21.53 -2.73
N TYR A 235 12.02 -20.50 -1.93
CA TYR A 235 12.63 -20.26 -0.62
C TYR A 235 12.50 -21.48 0.30
N PHE A 236 11.28 -22.01 0.49
CA PHE A 236 11.06 -23.13 1.41
C PHE A 236 11.77 -24.41 0.94
N ARG A 237 11.72 -24.71 -0.36
CA ARG A 237 12.42 -25.86 -0.97
C ARG A 237 13.94 -25.75 -0.80
N TYR A 238 14.50 -24.56 -0.93
CA TYR A 238 15.93 -24.33 -0.72
C TYR A 238 16.36 -24.75 0.69
N TYR A 239 15.65 -24.30 1.74
CA TYR A 239 15.99 -24.67 3.12
C TYR A 239 15.78 -26.15 3.40
N GLN A 240 14.71 -26.76 2.86
CA GLN A 240 14.48 -28.21 2.98
C GLN A 240 15.61 -29.04 2.35
N GLN A 241 16.05 -28.69 1.14
CA GLN A 241 17.11 -29.42 0.42
C GLN A 241 18.46 -29.34 1.13
N ASN A 242 18.69 -28.28 1.91
CA ASN A 242 19.92 -28.07 2.67
C ASN A 242 19.81 -28.56 4.12
N GLU A 243 18.73 -29.25 4.50
CA GLU A 243 18.47 -29.71 5.88
C GLU A 243 18.52 -28.57 6.92
N GLN A 244 18.13 -27.37 6.52
CA GLN A 244 18.10 -26.18 7.37
C GLN A 244 16.67 -25.89 7.84
N SER A 245 16.54 -25.39 9.07
CA SER A 245 15.25 -25.01 9.65
C SER A 245 14.71 -23.73 9.01
N VAL A 246 13.38 -23.65 8.91
CA VAL A 246 12.66 -22.39 8.64
C VAL A 246 11.81 -22.10 9.86
N GLU A 247 12.25 -21.16 10.69
CA GLU A 247 11.60 -20.84 11.96
C GLU A 247 10.53 -19.77 11.77
N LEU A 248 9.28 -20.09 12.10
CA LEU A 248 8.21 -19.11 12.27
C LEU A 248 8.19 -18.62 13.72
N VAL A 249 8.38 -17.32 13.92
CA VAL A 249 8.42 -16.68 15.23
C VAL A 249 7.19 -15.81 15.42
N TYR A 250 6.27 -16.27 16.26
CA TYR A 250 4.95 -15.67 16.46
C TYR A 250 4.75 -15.20 17.90
N SER A 251 3.95 -14.14 18.08
CA SER A 251 3.63 -13.63 19.40
C SER A 251 2.64 -14.55 20.09
N CYS A 252 2.94 -14.98 21.31
CA CYS A 252 2.05 -15.78 22.13
C CYS A 252 1.71 -15.08 23.44
N THR A 253 0.47 -15.29 23.91
CA THR A 253 0.06 -14.85 25.24
C THR A 253 0.49 -15.90 26.25
N LYS A 254 1.29 -15.52 27.25
CA LYS A 254 1.72 -16.45 28.29
C LYS A 254 0.65 -16.60 29.38
N ILE A 255 0.37 -17.84 29.79
CA ILE A 255 -0.58 -18.16 30.86
C ILE A 255 0.22 -18.67 32.08
N CYS A 256 -0.07 -18.15 33.28
CA CYS A 256 0.57 -18.60 34.51
C CYS A 256 -0.22 -19.75 35.14
N GLU A 257 0.38 -20.94 35.25
CA GLU A 257 -0.28 -22.14 35.80
C GLU A 257 -0.33 -22.18 37.34
N SER A 258 0.48 -21.35 38.01
CA SER A 258 0.53 -21.37 39.46
C SER A 258 -0.74 -20.74 40.03
N LYS A 259 -1.66 -21.59 40.51
CA LYS A 259 -2.90 -21.20 41.21
C LYS A 259 -2.66 -20.25 42.39
N ASN A 260 -1.45 -20.30 42.98
CA ASN A 260 -1.01 -19.46 44.10
C ASN A 260 0.01 -18.38 43.67
N CYS A 261 0.08 -18.04 42.38
CA CYS A 261 0.95 -16.97 41.91
C CYS A 261 0.57 -15.67 42.64
N PRO A 262 1.49 -15.01 43.36
CA PRO A 262 1.21 -13.78 44.09
C PRO A 262 0.67 -12.64 43.19
N HIS A 263 0.75 -12.80 41.86
CA HIS A 263 0.35 -11.84 40.84
C HIS A 263 -0.86 -12.27 39.97
N LEU A 264 -1.48 -13.45 40.20
CA LEU A 264 -2.57 -13.97 39.37
C LEU A 264 -3.85 -13.13 39.45
N GLU A 265 -4.25 -12.70 40.65
CA GLU A 265 -5.53 -12.00 40.88
C GLU A 265 -5.63 -10.60 40.24
N LYS A 266 -4.55 -10.04 39.70
CA LYS A 266 -4.53 -8.71 39.08
C LYS A 266 -4.07 -8.69 37.62
N GLY A 267 -3.94 -9.87 36.98
CA GLY A 267 -3.58 -9.99 35.55
C GLY A 267 -2.17 -9.51 35.19
N ARG A 268 -1.21 -9.56 36.12
CA ARG A 268 0.07 -8.82 36.00
C ARG A 268 1.32 -9.68 36.27
N CYS A 269 1.30 -10.95 35.87
CA CYS A 269 2.53 -11.73 35.74
C CYS A 269 3.41 -11.08 34.64
N VAL A 270 4.69 -10.85 34.93
CA VAL A 270 5.55 -9.95 34.13
C VAL A 270 5.67 -10.44 32.67
N LYS A 271 5.24 -9.57 31.74
CA LYS A 271 5.21 -9.65 30.26
C LYS A 271 4.20 -10.66 29.67
N PRO A 272 3.00 -10.20 29.23
CA PRO A 272 1.99 -11.08 28.63
C PRO A 272 2.36 -11.54 27.21
N THR A 273 3.34 -10.94 26.54
CA THR A 273 3.81 -11.31 25.20
C THR A 273 5.15 -12.06 25.26
N GLY A 274 5.13 -13.32 24.85
CA GLY A 274 6.33 -14.08 24.49
C GLY A 274 6.42 -14.26 22.98
N PHE A 275 7.56 -14.72 22.51
CA PHE A 275 7.67 -15.30 21.18
C PHE A 275 7.79 -16.81 21.33
N ASP A 276 7.08 -17.55 20.48
CA ASP A 276 7.27 -18.98 20.33
C ASP A 276 7.83 -19.27 18.94
N ARG A 277 8.42 -20.45 18.76
CA ARG A 277 9.05 -20.86 17.51
C ARG A 277 8.35 -22.09 16.97
N PHE A 278 8.12 -22.09 15.67
CA PHE A 278 7.58 -23.24 14.96
C PHE A 278 8.49 -23.55 13.77
N ASP A 279 9.18 -24.69 13.82
CA ASP A 279 10.02 -25.14 12.72
C ASP A 279 9.17 -25.76 11.62
N LEU A 280 9.05 -25.04 10.50
CA LEU A 280 8.32 -25.49 9.33
C LEU A 280 8.96 -26.70 8.65
N ALA A 281 10.28 -26.73 8.56
CA ALA A 281 11.00 -27.75 7.81
C ALA A 281 10.95 -29.09 8.55
N GLU A 282 11.07 -29.07 9.88
CA GLU A 282 10.94 -30.26 10.73
C GLU A 282 9.54 -30.88 10.64
N MET A 283 8.49 -30.04 10.74
CA MET A 283 7.11 -30.52 10.83
C MET A 283 6.49 -30.94 9.48
N PHE A 284 6.98 -30.36 8.36
CA PHE A 284 6.37 -30.50 7.04
C PHE A 284 7.37 -30.99 5.98
N ASN A 285 8.17 -31.99 6.33
CA ASN A 285 9.20 -32.58 5.46
C ASN A 285 8.66 -33.34 4.22
N THR A 286 7.35 -33.61 4.17
CA THR A 286 6.73 -34.42 3.12
C THR A 286 5.36 -33.85 2.73
N PHE A 287 5.26 -33.41 1.47
CA PHE A 287 4.02 -33.14 0.72
C PHE A 287 3.49 -31.69 0.71
N ILE A 288 3.76 -30.96 -0.38
CA ILE A 288 3.05 -29.73 -0.73
C ILE A 288 1.86 -30.12 -1.62
N LYS A 289 0.63 -29.93 -1.14
CA LYS A 289 -0.56 -30.03 -2.01
C LYS A 289 -0.94 -28.62 -2.44
N GLU A 290 -0.69 -28.30 -3.70
CA GLU A 290 -1.26 -27.11 -4.33
C GLU A 290 -2.76 -27.34 -4.51
N ASP A 291 -3.60 -26.67 -3.72
CA ASP A 291 -5.03 -26.64 -4.03
C ASP A 291 -5.21 -25.70 -5.22
N LYS A 292 -5.35 -26.28 -6.41
CA LYS A 292 -5.85 -25.58 -7.60
C LYS A 292 -7.36 -25.40 -7.41
N ALA A 293 -7.77 -24.54 -6.49
CA ALA A 293 -9.17 -24.15 -6.43
C ALA A 293 -9.48 -23.31 -7.68
N GLU A 294 -10.46 -23.76 -8.47
CA GLU A 294 -10.98 -23.09 -9.67
C GLU A 294 -11.58 -21.69 -9.38
N ASN A 295 -11.66 -21.31 -8.10
CA ASN A 295 -12.05 -19.98 -7.65
C ASN A 295 -10.91 -19.36 -6.83
N PHE A 296 -10.11 -18.48 -7.44
CA PHE A 296 -9.30 -17.37 -6.86
C PHE A 296 -8.66 -17.52 -5.45
N SER A 297 -8.50 -18.72 -4.91
CA SER A 297 -7.88 -18.97 -3.60
C SER A 297 -6.38 -18.95 -3.81
N GLN A 298 -5.76 -17.81 -3.47
CA GLN A 298 -4.33 -17.52 -3.65
C GLN A 298 -3.43 -18.14 -2.57
N ASP A 299 -4.00 -18.97 -1.69
CA ASP A 299 -3.27 -19.51 -0.56
C ASP A 299 -2.40 -20.70 -0.97
N LEU A 300 -1.25 -20.82 -0.31
CA LEU A 300 -0.42 -22.01 -0.34
C LEU A 300 -0.68 -22.85 0.91
N ILE A 301 -1.02 -24.13 0.75
CA ILE A 301 -1.24 -25.04 1.87
C ILE A 301 -0.12 -26.07 1.90
N ILE A 302 0.54 -26.19 3.05
CA ILE A 302 1.53 -27.24 3.32
C ILE A 302 0.92 -28.21 4.35
N THR A 303 1.06 -29.51 4.10
CA THR A 303 0.55 -30.59 4.94
C THR A 303 1.64 -31.63 5.15
N ASN A 304 1.59 -32.37 6.26
CA ASN A 304 2.51 -33.48 6.51
C ASN A 304 1.86 -34.86 6.32
N GLY A 305 0.67 -34.89 5.71
CA GLY A 305 -0.11 -36.13 5.48
C GLY A 305 -0.73 -36.74 6.75
N LYS A 306 -0.34 -36.30 7.96
CA LYS A 306 -0.79 -36.83 9.27
C LYS A 306 -1.67 -35.83 10.03
N LYS A 307 -2.53 -35.10 9.31
CA LYS A 307 -3.52 -34.10 9.78
C LYS A 307 -3.00 -32.70 10.14
N ALA A 308 -1.68 -32.47 10.26
CA ALA A 308 -1.20 -31.10 10.43
C ALA A 308 -1.23 -30.37 9.08
N LYS A 309 -1.78 -29.15 9.08
CA LYS A 309 -1.80 -28.25 7.92
C LYS A 309 -1.43 -26.84 8.35
N ILE A 310 -0.72 -26.14 7.48
CA ILE A 310 -0.45 -24.71 7.60
C ILE A 310 -0.78 -24.04 6.28
N ARG A 311 -1.45 -22.89 6.36
CA ARG A 311 -1.87 -22.09 5.22
C ARG A 311 -1.05 -20.81 5.17
N PHE A 312 -0.50 -20.48 4.01
CA PHE A 312 0.18 -19.24 3.74
C PHE A 312 -0.71 -18.39 2.84
N GLN A 313 -1.17 -17.27 3.37
CA GLN A 313 -2.03 -16.33 2.69
C GLN A 313 -1.19 -15.15 2.23
N PHE A 314 -1.19 -14.88 0.93
CA PHE A 314 -0.50 -13.73 0.33
C PHE A 314 -1.56 -12.68 0.00
N GLY A 315 -1.42 -11.50 0.59
CA GLY A 315 -2.31 -10.37 0.33
C GLY A 315 -1.54 -9.07 0.38
N LEU A 316 -2.20 -7.92 0.22
CA LEU A 316 -1.51 -6.63 0.37
C LEU A 316 -1.58 -6.07 1.78
N ARG A 317 -2.53 -6.55 2.57
CA ARG A 317 -2.75 -6.14 3.96
C ARG A 317 -2.99 -7.37 4.80
N LEU A 318 -2.66 -7.27 6.08
CA LEU A 318 -2.93 -8.30 7.06
C LEU A 318 -4.38 -8.16 7.52
N SER A 319 -5.13 -9.27 7.56
CA SER A 319 -6.49 -9.30 8.11
C SER A 319 -6.46 -9.68 9.59
N GLU A 320 -7.37 -9.13 10.40
CA GLU A 320 -7.45 -9.48 11.83
C GLU A 320 -8.06 -10.85 12.07
N THR A 321 -8.84 -11.35 11.11
CA THR A 321 -9.61 -12.59 11.23
C THR A 321 -9.22 -13.59 10.14
N CYS A 322 -9.29 -14.87 10.50
CA CYS A 322 -9.26 -15.96 9.54
C CYS A 322 -10.69 -16.16 9.01
N GLU A 323 -10.89 -16.02 7.70
CA GLU A 323 -12.21 -16.27 7.06
C GLU A 323 -12.47 -17.76 6.83
N TYR A 324 -11.46 -18.61 7.10
CA TYR A 324 -11.57 -20.05 6.95
C TYR A 324 -12.14 -20.66 8.22
N GLY A 325 -13.27 -21.36 8.10
CA GLY A 325 -13.98 -22.03 9.20
C GLY A 325 -13.28 -23.27 9.77
N ASP A 326 -11.95 -23.35 9.69
CA ASP A 326 -11.16 -24.45 10.22
C ASP A 326 -10.11 -23.97 11.24
N ASP A 327 -9.75 -24.85 12.18
CA ASP A 327 -8.76 -24.56 13.23
C ASP A 327 -7.29 -24.62 12.72
N GLY A 328 -7.07 -24.55 11.41
CA GLY A 328 -5.74 -24.63 10.81
C GLY A 328 -4.89 -23.39 11.10
N ARG A 329 -3.57 -23.59 11.27
CA ARG A 329 -2.60 -22.48 11.39
C ARG A 329 -2.52 -21.70 10.09
N VAL A 330 -2.55 -20.36 10.17
CA VAL A 330 -2.42 -19.47 9.00
C VAL A 330 -1.30 -18.47 9.22
N VAL A 331 -0.43 -18.33 8.22
CA VAL A 331 0.58 -17.27 8.13
C VAL A 331 0.15 -16.31 7.04
N GLN A 332 -0.07 -15.06 7.38
CA GLN A 332 -0.41 -14.01 6.41
C GLN A 332 0.82 -13.18 6.09
N TYR A 333 1.00 -12.91 4.80
CA TYR A 333 2.03 -12.01 4.29
C TYR A 333 1.40 -10.82 3.57
N ALA A 334 1.80 -9.61 3.97
CA ALA A 334 1.53 -8.39 3.20
C ALA A 334 2.64 -8.18 2.17
N ILE A 335 2.27 -8.28 0.90
CA ILE A 335 3.16 -8.17 -0.27
C ILE A 335 3.14 -6.72 -0.77
N ASN A 336 4.33 -6.20 -1.07
CA ASN A 336 4.45 -4.94 -1.77
C ASN A 336 4.40 -5.21 -3.28
N LEU A 337 3.43 -4.62 -3.99
CA LEU A 337 3.30 -4.80 -5.44
C LEU A 337 4.38 -4.07 -6.24
N ASP A 338 4.99 -3.03 -5.65
CA ASP A 338 5.96 -2.18 -6.32
C ASP A 338 7.42 -2.65 -6.14
N SER A 339 7.63 -3.80 -5.49
CA SER A 339 8.96 -4.34 -5.25
C SER A 339 8.97 -5.87 -5.23
N ASP A 340 9.97 -6.49 -5.86
CA ASP A 340 10.25 -7.93 -5.74
C ASP A 340 10.98 -8.27 -4.42
N THR A 341 10.57 -7.63 -3.31
CA THR A 341 11.11 -7.88 -1.97
C THR A 341 10.05 -8.52 -1.09
N TYR A 342 10.39 -9.66 -0.49
CA TYR A 342 9.44 -10.46 0.27
C TYR A 342 9.81 -10.57 1.75
N PRO A 343 8.83 -10.68 2.68
CA PRO A 343 9.10 -10.75 4.13
C PRO A 343 9.99 -11.90 4.60
N TRP A 344 10.16 -12.95 3.78
CA TRP A 344 10.99 -14.12 4.07
C TRP A 344 12.35 -14.09 3.37
N GLN A 345 12.60 -13.10 2.51
CA GLN A 345 13.85 -12.97 1.79
C GLN A 345 14.90 -12.45 2.77
N GLU A 346 16.06 -13.11 2.87
CA GLU A 346 17.24 -12.78 3.73
C GLU A 346 17.41 -13.53 5.06
N CYS A 347 16.45 -14.32 5.55
CA CYS A 347 16.65 -15.11 6.77
C CYS A 347 15.83 -16.41 6.80
N SER A 348 16.33 -17.42 7.52
CA SER A 348 15.57 -18.62 7.88
C SER A 348 14.50 -18.36 8.94
N VAL A 349 14.49 -17.16 9.54
CA VAL A 349 13.59 -16.76 10.61
C VAL A 349 12.55 -15.78 10.07
N VAL A 350 11.29 -16.19 10.07
CA VAL A 350 10.15 -15.36 9.69
C VAL A 350 9.43 -14.90 10.96
N GLN A 351 9.47 -13.60 11.25
CA GLN A 351 8.95 -13.04 12.50
C GLN A 351 7.70 -12.17 12.27
N GLU A 352 6.78 -12.19 13.25
CA GLU A 352 5.57 -11.38 13.24
C GLU A 352 5.89 -9.88 13.24
N GLY A 353 5.16 -9.09 12.46
CA GLY A 353 5.42 -7.66 12.31
C GLY A 353 4.39 -6.96 11.43
N SER A 354 4.79 -5.83 10.83
CA SER A 354 3.90 -5.03 9.97
C SER A 354 3.53 -5.73 8.65
N LYS A 355 4.32 -6.73 8.24
CA LYS A 355 4.13 -7.48 6.98
C LYS A 355 3.84 -8.97 7.17
N VAL A 356 3.87 -9.48 8.40
CA VAL A 356 3.65 -10.91 8.70
C VAL A 356 2.72 -11.03 9.89
N ARG A 357 1.71 -11.90 9.82
CA ARG A 357 0.80 -12.21 10.93
C ARG A 357 0.55 -13.70 11.06
N PHE A 358 0.41 -14.17 12.29
CA PHE A 358 0.15 -15.58 12.60
C PHE A 358 -1.24 -15.75 13.23
N LEU A 359 -2.10 -16.54 12.60
CA LEU A 359 -3.45 -16.86 13.09
C LEU A 359 -3.55 -18.34 13.47
N ASN A 360 -4.30 -18.65 14.52
CA ASN A 360 -4.51 -20.01 15.03
C ASN A 360 -3.23 -20.73 15.49
N PHE A 361 -2.14 -20.00 15.72
CA PHE A 361 -0.99 -20.53 16.45
C PHE A 361 -1.33 -20.57 17.95
N GLU A 362 -1.24 -21.74 18.57
CA GLU A 362 -1.65 -21.93 19.97
C GLU A 362 -0.86 -21.01 20.91
N LYS A 363 -1.59 -20.24 21.71
CA LYS A 363 -1.05 -19.31 22.71
C LYS A 363 -0.76 -20.06 24.02
N LYS A 364 0.25 -20.93 24.04
CA LYS A 364 0.64 -21.60 25.29
C LYS A 364 2.15 -21.71 25.42
N ASN A 365 2.77 -20.62 25.85
CA ASN A 365 4.06 -20.71 26.50
C ASN A 365 3.87 -20.69 28.03
N GLU A 366 4.48 -21.68 28.70
CA GLU A 366 4.48 -21.82 30.14
C GLU A 366 5.25 -20.66 30.79
N LEU A 367 4.60 -19.90 31.68
CA LEU A 367 5.30 -18.96 32.56
C LEU A 367 5.85 -19.72 33.78
N ASP A 368 7.13 -20.11 33.74
CA ASP A 368 7.83 -20.57 34.95
C ASP A 368 8.19 -19.37 35.84
N CYS A 369 7.19 -18.83 36.55
CA CYS A 369 7.34 -17.73 37.50
C CYS A 369 8.41 -18.00 38.59
N LYS A 370 8.82 -19.26 38.81
CA LYS A 370 9.91 -19.61 39.73
C LYS A 370 11.29 -19.20 39.20
N ARG A 371 11.42 -18.96 37.89
CA ARG A 371 12.66 -18.49 37.23
C ARG A 371 12.72 -16.97 37.06
N GLN A 372 11.71 -16.23 37.50
CA GLN A 372 11.74 -14.77 37.46
C GLN A 372 12.64 -14.22 38.57
N PHE A 373 13.53 -13.31 38.17
CA PHE A 373 14.45 -12.62 39.07
C PHE A 373 13.96 -11.19 39.33
N PHE A 374 14.07 -10.77 40.59
CA PHE A 374 13.72 -9.44 41.06
C PHE A 374 14.83 -8.89 41.94
N ASN A 375 15.03 -7.58 41.88
CA ASN A 375 15.73 -6.84 42.91
C ASN A 375 14.70 -6.40 43.96
N ALA A 376 14.78 -6.98 45.16
CA ALA A 376 13.93 -6.59 46.27
C ALA A 376 14.68 -5.60 47.17
N ILE A 377 14.08 -4.44 47.43
CA ILE A 377 14.62 -3.44 48.35
C ILE A 377 13.60 -3.17 49.44
N VAL A 378 14.04 -3.21 50.69
CA VAL A 378 13.18 -3.29 51.87
C VAL A 378 13.51 -2.17 52.86
N VAL A 379 12.48 -1.56 53.43
CA VAL A 379 12.58 -0.59 54.52
C VAL A 379 12.13 -1.24 55.83
N TYR A 380 12.98 -1.14 56.86
CA TYR A 380 12.72 -1.66 58.20
C TYR A 380 12.22 -0.56 59.15
N LYS A 381 11.58 -0.96 60.25
CA LYS A 381 11.02 -0.04 61.27
C LYS A 381 12.03 0.90 61.92
N ASN A 382 13.31 0.51 61.96
CA ASN A 382 14.40 1.36 62.47
C ASN A 382 14.94 2.34 61.41
N GLY A 383 14.29 2.43 60.25
CA GLY A 383 14.65 3.27 59.12
C GLY A 383 15.81 2.77 58.28
N ARG A 384 16.32 1.57 58.54
CA ARG A 384 17.29 0.90 57.67
C ARG A 384 16.62 0.56 56.33
N CYS A 385 17.32 0.80 55.23
CA CYS A 385 16.93 0.32 53.91
C CYS A 385 18.04 -0.53 53.31
N MET A 386 17.69 -1.75 52.87
CA MET A 386 18.65 -2.70 52.32
C MET A 386 18.04 -3.50 51.17
N PRO A 387 18.86 -3.88 50.18
CA PRO A 387 18.47 -4.92 49.26
C PRO A 387 18.46 -6.30 49.93
N LEU A 388 17.61 -7.20 49.44
CA LEU A 388 17.70 -8.62 49.76
C LEU A 388 18.70 -9.32 48.85
N SER A 389 19.37 -10.34 49.38
CA SER A 389 20.27 -11.23 48.64
C SER A 389 19.54 -12.21 47.74
N GLU A 390 18.29 -12.51 48.08
CA GLU A 390 17.42 -13.42 47.37
C GLU A 390 16.87 -12.72 46.12
N HIS A 391 17.08 -13.30 44.95
CA HIS A 391 16.61 -12.74 43.68
C HIS A 391 15.41 -13.49 43.09
N ARG A 392 15.18 -14.74 43.47
CA ARG A 392 13.99 -15.49 43.04
C ARG A 392 12.79 -15.06 43.86
N ILE A 393 11.65 -14.89 43.20
CA ILE A 393 10.43 -14.40 43.85
C ILE A 393 9.95 -15.29 45.02
N THR A 394 10.16 -16.61 44.93
CA THR A 394 9.82 -17.56 46.00
C THR A 394 10.65 -17.32 47.26
N ASP A 395 11.94 -17.06 47.08
CA ASP A 395 12.90 -16.87 48.16
C ASP A 395 12.74 -15.49 48.80
N ILE A 396 12.47 -14.47 47.97
CA ILE A 396 12.08 -13.13 48.40
C ILE A 396 10.80 -13.18 49.25
N LYS A 397 9.76 -13.89 48.79
CA LYS A 397 8.51 -14.07 49.53
C LYS A 397 8.76 -14.68 50.90
N LYS A 398 9.55 -15.77 50.96
CA LYS A 398 9.94 -16.42 52.21
C LYS A 398 10.62 -15.42 53.16
N LYS A 399 11.60 -14.66 52.67
CA LYS A 399 12.34 -13.68 53.47
C LYS A 399 11.47 -12.55 54.02
N ILE A 400 10.59 -12.00 53.19
CA ILE A 400 9.66 -10.93 53.59
C ILE A 400 8.68 -11.45 54.64
N LEU A 401 8.20 -12.68 54.51
CA LEU A 401 7.31 -13.30 55.52
C LEU A 401 8.04 -13.56 56.85
N GLU A 402 9.27 -14.08 56.81
CA GLU A 402 10.11 -14.30 58.00
C GLU A 402 10.37 -12.99 58.76
N GLN A 403 10.50 -11.87 58.05
CA GLN A 403 10.84 -10.56 58.62
C GLN A 403 9.64 -9.60 58.68
N LYS A 404 8.41 -10.09 58.49
CA LYS A 404 7.19 -9.27 58.32
C LYS A 404 6.96 -8.28 59.46
N GLN A 405 7.36 -8.62 60.69
CA GLN A 405 7.21 -7.74 61.85
C GLN A 405 8.22 -6.58 61.89
N ALA A 406 9.37 -6.72 61.22
CA ALA A 406 10.43 -5.72 61.17
C ALA A 406 10.36 -4.82 59.93
N ILE A 407 9.75 -5.33 58.85
CA ILE A 407 9.60 -4.63 57.57
C ILE A 407 8.39 -3.68 57.62
N VAL A 408 8.58 -2.45 57.13
CA VAL A 408 7.53 -1.45 56.96
C VAL A 408 7.01 -1.46 55.53
N GLU A 409 7.91 -1.50 54.56
CA GLU A 409 7.58 -1.42 53.15
C GLU A 409 8.68 -2.06 52.31
N TYR A 410 8.36 -2.48 51.09
CA TYR A 410 9.33 -2.99 50.13
C TYR A 410 8.93 -2.66 48.69
N ILE A 411 9.91 -2.76 47.79
CA ILE A 411 9.73 -2.64 46.36
C ILE A 411 10.37 -3.84 45.67
N LEU A 412 9.68 -4.38 44.66
CA LEU A 412 10.19 -5.44 43.81
C LEU A 412 10.39 -4.88 42.41
N ILE A 413 11.63 -4.89 41.93
CA ILE A 413 12.01 -4.39 40.62
C ILE A 413 12.31 -5.60 39.72
N PRO A 414 11.55 -5.84 38.65
CA PRO A 414 11.82 -6.94 37.73
C PRO A 414 13.22 -6.80 37.09
N THR A 415 13.95 -7.92 36.98
CA THR A 415 15.21 -7.96 36.23
C THR A 415 15.03 -8.90 35.04
N SER A 416 14.64 -8.39 33.86
CA SER A 416 14.78 -9.20 32.65
C SER A 416 16.20 -9.05 32.08
N ARG A 417 16.76 -10.16 31.58
CA ARG A 417 18.09 -10.18 30.95
C ARG A 417 18.19 -9.19 29.77
N LEU A 418 17.09 -9.03 29.03
CA LEU A 418 16.95 -8.10 27.92
C LEU A 418 17.05 -6.62 28.35
N GLU A 419 16.59 -6.26 29.55
CA GLU A 419 16.64 -4.87 30.04
C GLU A 419 18.07 -4.45 30.39
N GLN A 420 18.90 -5.37 30.91
CA GLN A 420 20.32 -5.11 31.17
C GLN A 420 21.11 -4.89 29.87
N GLU A 421 20.75 -5.59 28.80
CA GLU A 421 21.39 -5.46 27.48
C GLU A 421 21.02 -4.15 26.76
N LEU A 422 19.89 -3.53 27.10
CA LEU A 422 19.38 -2.27 26.51
C LEU A 422 19.80 -1.00 27.27
N GLY A 423 20.74 -1.10 28.22
CA GLY A 423 21.29 0.06 28.93
C GLY A 423 20.43 0.60 30.07
N PHE A 424 19.67 -0.26 30.77
CA PHE A 424 18.93 0.13 31.97
C PHE A 424 19.86 0.70 33.08
N PRO A 425 19.34 1.57 33.98
CA PRO A 425 20.10 2.12 35.10
C PRO A 425 20.74 1.02 35.94
N THR A 426 21.96 1.29 36.43
CA THR A 426 22.73 0.32 37.21
C THR A 426 21.98 -0.06 38.49
N TYR A 427 22.30 -1.23 39.05
CA TYR A 427 21.74 -1.65 40.34
C TYR A 427 21.91 -0.60 41.45
N LYS A 428 23.04 0.10 41.45
CA LYS A 428 23.35 1.20 42.38
C LYS A 428 22.37 2.36 42.22
N ASP A 429 22.03 2.71 40.98
CA ASP A 429 21.07 3.79 40.67
C ASP A 429 19.65 3.37 41.06
N GLN A 430 19.26 2.13 40.78
CA GLN A 430 17.99 1.56 41.23
C GLN A 430 17.86 1.63 42.76
N PHE A 431 18.92 1.29 43.50
CA PHE A 431 18.93 1.35 44.96
C PHE A 431 18.80 2.79 45.49
N LYS A 432 19.58 3.73 44.95
CA LYS A 432 19.52 5.16 45.30
C LYS A 432 18.16 5.79 44.98
N ALA A 433 17.56 5.42 43.85
CA ALA A 433 16.23 5.88 43.48
C ALA A 433 15.16 5.29 44.41
N ALA A 434 15.22 3.98 44.72
CA ALA A 434 14.26 3.33 45.61
C ALA A 434 14.24 3.94 47.03
N ILE A 435 15.40 4.20 47.64
CA ILE A 435 15.47 4.87 48.96
C ILE A 435 14.83 6.28 48.93
N SER A 436 14.95 6.97 47.79
CA SER A 436 14.40 8.31 47.57
C SER A 436 12.87 8.25 47.41
N VAL A 437 12.35 7.26 46.70
CA VAL A 437 10.90 7.02 46.58
C VAL A 437 10.28 6.68 47.94
N PHE A 438 10.91 5.80 48.73
CA PHE A 438 10.44 5.50 50.09
C PHE A 438 10.39 6.76 50.95
N LYS A 439 11.41 7.63 50.84
CA LYS A 439 11.43 8.90 51.57
C LYS A 439 10.30 9.84 51.14
N LEU A 440 10.00 9.95 49.85
CA LEU A 440 8.87 10.75 49.34
C LEU A 440 7.52 10.21 49.82
N LYS A 441 7.37 8.90 49.97
CA LYS A 441 6.18 8.26 50.58
C LYS A 441 6.16 8.40 52.12
N LYS A 442 6.93 9.33 52.69
CA LYS A 442 7.00 9.67 54.12
C LYS A 442 7.45 8.52 55.02
N GLN A 443 8.18 7.54 54.48
CA GLN A 443 8.82 6.52 55.30
C GLN A 443 10.02 7.10 56.05
N ASP A 444 10.25 6.61 57.27
CA ASP A 444 11.50 6.92 57.97
C ASP A 444 12.63 6.14 57.30
N VAL A 445 13.41 6.82 56.46
CA VAL A 445 14.55 6.25 55.75
C VAL A 445 15.80 6.97 56.21
N ARG A 446 16.73 6.21 56.79
CA ARG A 446 18.06 6.66 57.18
C ARG A 446 19.11 5.91 56.38
N ASN A 447 19.60 6.57 55.34
CA ASN A 447 20.64 6.02 54.45
C ASN A 447 21.70 7.08 54.14
N CYS A 448 22.98 6.70 54.16
CA CYS A 448 24.10 7.62 53.95
C CYS A 448 24.07 8.27 52.55
N PHE A 449 23.46 7.63 51.54
CA PHE A 449 23.27 8.24 50.21
C PHE A 449 22.32 9.45 50.22
N LEU A 450 21.52 9.61 51.26
CA LEU A 450 20.61 10.75 51.48
C LEU A 450 21.15 11.74 52.52
N CYS A 451 22.34 11.51 53.08
CA CYS A 451 22.89 12.36 54.13
C CYS A 451 23.48 13.67 53.57
N LYS A 452 23.24 14.81 54.22
CA LYS A 452 23.85 16.12 53.89
C LYS A 452 25.37 16.11 54.00
N TYR A 453 25.91 15.22 54.81
CA TYR A 453 27.35 15.12 55.06
C TYR A 453 28.03 14.03 54.24
N SER A 454 27.34 13.40 53.30
CA SER A 454 27.95 12.43 52.40
C SER A 454 28.80 13.12 51.32
N GLY A 455 29.82 12.41 50.87
CA GLY A 455 30.56 12.68 49.65
C GLY A 455 30.87 11.37 48.94
N ASP A 456 31.26 11.45 47.68
CA ASP A 456 31.75 10.28 46.97
C ASP A 456 33.11 9.85 47.52
N ASN A 457 33.27 8.56 47.76
CA ASN A 457 34.54 7.99 48.15
C ASN A 457 35.34 7.63 46.88
N SER A 458 35.98 8.61 46.25
CA SER A 458 36.76 8.43 45.00
C SER A 458 38.01 7.56 45.15
N TYR A 459 38.36 7.14 46.36
CA TYR A 459 39.48 6.23 46.65
C TYR A 459 39.06 4.75 46.76
N SER A 460 37.80 4.40 46.43
CA SER A 460 37.23 3.06 46.67
C SER A 460 37.63 1.97 45.68
N TRP A 461 38.78 2.07 45.00
CA TRP A 461 39.22 1.06 44.02
C TRP A 461 39.36 -0.36 44.62
N ASP A 462 39.46 -0.46 45.96
CA ASP A 462 39.69 -1.73 46.69
C ASP A 462 38.51 -2.25 47.53
N ASP A 463 37.42 -1.49 47.75
CA ASP A 463 36.30 -1.92 48.61
C ASP A 463 34.94 -1.29 48.22
N ASP A 464 34.19 -1.99 47.36
CA ASP A 464 32.83 -1.63 46.94
C ASP A 464 31.81 -1.58 48.10
N SER A 465 32.15 -2.10 49.29
CA SER A 465 31.24 -2.10 50.45
C SER A 465 31.12 -0.74 51.16
N LYS A 466 32.02 0.22 50.86
CA LYS A 466 32.04 1.57 51.47
C LYS A 466 32.13 2.69 50.41
N PRO A 467 31.10 2.85 49.57
CA PRO A 467 31.12 3.80 48.47
C PRO A 467 30.94 5.27 48.89
N ILE A 468 30.71 5.53 50.18
CA ILE A 468 30.32 6.86 50.68
C ILE A 468 31.35 7.35 51.68
N PHE A 469 31.85 8.57 51.51
CA PHE A 469 32.73 9.21 52.48
C PHE A 469 31.91 10.13 53.41
N CYS A 470 32.04 9.94 54.73
CA CYS A 470 31.38 10.81 55.70
C CYS A 470 32.25 12.05 55.97
N LYS A 471 31.84 13.22 55.47
CA LYS A 471 32.60 14.48 55.64
C LYS A 471 32.69 14.95 57.10
N THR A 472 31.73 14.55 57.93
CA THR A 472 31.67 14.94 59.34
C THR A 472 32.67 14.19 60.23
N PHE A 473 32.81 12.89 60.01
CA PHE A 473 33.68 12.02 60.81
C PHE A 473 34.94 11.58 60.06
N ARG A 474 35.06 11.95 58.78
CA ARG A 474 36.21 11.74 57.90
C ARG A 474 36.62 10.27 57.73
N PHE A 475 35.64 9.38 57.54
CA PHE A 475 35.89 7.96 57.27
C PHE A 475 34.94 7.40 56.19
N PRO A 476 35.34 6.32 55.47
CA PRO A 476 34.46 5.61 54.53
C PRO A 476 33.35 4.85 55.25
N CYS A 477 32.10 5.07 54.84
CA CYS A 477 30.92 4.50 55.45
C CYS A 477 30.11 3.63 54.49
N SER A 478 29.46 2.60 55.02
CA SER A 478 28.44 1.85 54.30
C SER A 478 27.12 2.62 54.32
N SER A 479 26.25 2.33 53.36
CA SER A 479 24.97 3.04 53.18
C SER A 479 24.06 2.96 54.43
N GLY A 480 24.14 1.87 55.19
CA GLY A 480 23.31 1.61 56.37
C GLY A 480 23.76 2.28 57.68
N GLN A 481 24.97 2.85 57.76
CA GLN A 481 25.48 3.46 59.00
C GLN A 481 24.68 4.71 59.44
N ALA A 482 23.89 5.30 58.55
CA ALA A 482 23.01 6.43 58.86
C ALA A 482 21.95 6.11 59.94
N VAL A 483 21.55 4.85 60.10
CA VAL A 483 20.50 4.43 61.04
C VAL A 483 20.82 4.85 62.48
N GLY A 484 22.04 4.55 62.94
CA GLY A 484 22.53 4.89 64.28
C GLY A 484 23.32 6.20 64.35
N CYS A 485 23.38 6.98 63.27
CA CYS A 485 24.19 8.19 63.22
C CYS A 485 23.42 9.38 63.82
N GLU A 486 23.86 9.88 64.97
CA GLU A 486 23.26 11.03 65.66
C GLU A 486 23.34 12.33 64.83
N ARG A 487 24.38 12.44 64.00
CA ARG A 487 24.59 13.58 63.10
C ARG A 487 23.87 13.42 61.75
N TYR A 488 23.11 12.35 61.51
CA TYR A 488 22.38 12.19 60.26
C TYR A 488 21.40 13.35 60.04
N ARG A 489 21.52 14.01 58.88
CA ARG A 489 20.59 15.03 58.39
C ARG A 489 20.36 14.78 56.91
N ILE A 490 19.12 14.85 56.46
CA ILE A 490 18.78 14.59 55.06
C ILE A 490 19.25 15.73 54.14
N LYS A 491 19.78 15.39 52.96
CA LYS A 491 19.97 16.28 51.82
C LYS A 491 18.77 16.09 50.90
N TYR A 492 17.80 17.00 50.92
CA TYR A 492 16.62 16.87 50.06
C TYR A 492 16.97 16.93 48.57
N ASP A 493 18.02 17.68 48.20
CA ASP A 493 18.52 17.70 46.82
C ASP A 493 18.97 16.30 46.37
N ALA A 494 19.56 15.48 47.26
CA ALA A 494 19.93 14.11 46.92
C ALA A 494 18.70 13.23 46.59
N VAL A 495 17.55 13.49 47.22
CA VAL A 495 16.30 12.78 46.89
C VAL A 495 15.87 13.09 45.46
N GLN A 496 16.04 14.35 45.02
CA GLN A 496 15.72 14.75 43.65
C GLN A 496 16.77 14.24 42.65
N GLU A 497 18.07 14.39 42.98
CA GLU A 497 19.20 13.91 42.17
C GLU A 497 19.05 12.42 41.80
N HIS A 498 18.71 11.57 42.78
CA HIS A 498 18.53 10.13 42.57
C HIS A 498 17.26 9.78 41.78
N LEU A 499 16.34 10.73 41.59
CA LEU A 499 15.10 10.59 40.85
C LEU A 499 15.09 11.37 39.52
N ASN A 500 16.24 11.92 39.10
CA ASN A 500 16.37 12.66 37.84
C ASN A 500 16.03 11.82 36.59
N ASN A 501 16.18 10.49 36.66
CA ASN A 501 15.74 9.60 35.59
C ASN A 501 14.22 9.37 35.72
N GLU A 502 13.43 10.10 34.94
CA GLU A 502 11.96 10.02 34.96
C GLU A 502 11.43 8.62 34.59
N GLY A 503 12.13 7.87 33.72
CA GLY A 503 11.78 6.49 33.38
C GLY A 503 11.93 5.55 34.58
N LEU A 504 13.07 5.63 35.28
CA LEU A 504 13.33 4.86 36.50
C LEU A 504 12.36 5.24 37.61
N LYS A 505 12.14 6.54 37.83
CA LYS A 505 11.18 7.06 38.82
C LYS A 505 9.78 6.51 38.57
N ARG A 506 9.28 6.61 37.33
CA ARG A 506 7.97 6.07 36.94
C ARG A 506 7.87 4.57 37.21
N LEU A 507 8.89 3.81 36.79
CA LEU A 507 8.96 2.37 37.05
C LEU A 507 8.87 2.07 38.55
N LEU A 508 9.61 2.77 39.40
CA LEU A 508 9.63 2.50 40.84
C LEU A 508 8.29 2.83 41.52
N PHE A 509 7.63 3.93 41.13
CA PHE A 509 6.28 4.23 41.63
C PHE A 509 5.26 3.15 41.19
N GLU A 510 5.33 2.73 39.93
CA GLU A 510 4.51 1.62 39.43
C GLU A 510 4.78 0.33 40.20
N CYS A 511 6.07 0.01 40.44
CA CYS A 511 6.47 -1.17 41.18
C CYS A 511 5.92 -1.18 42.61
N LEU A 512 5.92 -0.04 43.30
CA LEU A 512 5.34 0.08 44.65
C LEU A 512 3.82 -0.14 44.65
N GLU A 513 3.11 0.39 43.66
CA GLU A 513 1.65 0.29 43.62
C GLU A 513 1.19 -1.07 43.10
N THR A 514 2.02 -1.72 42.29
CA THR A 514 1.64 -2.91 41.51
C THR A 514 2.20 -4.21 42.08
N TYR A 515 3.48 -4.24 42.48
CA TYR A 515 4.14 -5.46 42.93
C TYR A 515 4.08 -5.58 44.46
N ARG A 516 2.99 -6.18 44.94
CA ARG A 516 2.82 -6.59 46.32
C ARG A 516 2.69 -8.11 46.39
N ILE A 517 3.51 -8.73 47.23
CA ILE A 517 3.43 -10.14 47.55
C ILE A 517 2.15 -10.36 48.36
N LYS A 518 1.21 -11.09 47.79
CA LYS A 518 0.04 -11.61 48.50
C LYS A 518 0.38 -12.89 49.26
#